data_AF-A0A6J6XYW3-F1
#
_entry.id   AF-A0A6J6XYW3-F1
#
_cell.length_a   1.000
_cell.length_b   1.000
_cell.length_c   1.000
_cell.angle_alpha   90.00
_cell.angle_beta   90.00
_cell.angle_gamma   90.00
#
_symmetry.space_group_name_H-M   'P 1'
#
loop_
_entity.id
_entity.type
_entity.pdbx_description
1 polymer ?
#
loop_
_entity_poly.entity_id
_entity_poly.type
_entity_poly.pdbx_seq_one_letter_code
_entity_poly.pdbx_strand_id
1 'polypeptide(L)' 'MKRLDQVKHDRNQPAVDAVLNRLTREAADPEVNLMPTLIEAANTYATLGEIMGAMGTVFGRHVEVPTI' A
#
# COMPACT_ATOMS: atom_id res chain seq x y z
N MET A 1 -10.41 6.81 -19.42
CA MET A 1 -9.80 7.12 -18.11
C MET A 1 -10.13 8.56 -17.73
N LYS A 2 -11.16 8.81 -16.92
CA LYS A 2 -11.51 10.17 -16.45
C LYS A 2 -11.85 10.23 -14.96
N ARG A 3 -12.33 9.11 -14.38
CA ARG A 3 -12.63 8.99 -12.95
C ARG A 3 -11.38 8.88 -12.07
N LEU A 4 -10.28 8.32 -12.58
CA LEU A 4 -9.04 8.18 -11.80
C LEU A 4 -8.34 9.53 -11.57
N ASP A 5 -8.34 10.42 -12.55
CA ASP A 5 -7.64 11.70 -12.46
C ASP A 5 -8.32 12.67 -11.49
N GLN A 6 -9.65 12.69 -11.44
CA GLN A 6 -10.38 13.52 -10.47
C GLN A 6 -10.13 13.08 -9.03
N VAL A 7 -10.15 11.77 -8.75
CA VAL A 7 -9.81 11.24 -7.42
C VAL A 7 -8.34 11.52 -7.08
N LYS A 8 -7.43 11.46 -8.07
CA LYS A 8 -6.01 11.84 -7.87
C LYS A 8 -5.79 13.34 -7.65
N HIS A 9 -6.67 14.20 -8.15
CA HIS A 9 -6.55 15.64 -8.00
C HIS A 9 -7.16 16.14 -6.67
N ASP A 10 -8.24 15.51 -6.20
CA ASP A 10 -8.85 15.80 -4.90
C ASP A 10 -8.20 15.04 -3.73
N ARG A 11 -7.42 13.97 -4.00
CA ARG A 11 -6.73 13.25 -2.91
C ARG A 11 -5.60 14.08 -2.34
N ASN A 12 -5.50 14.05 -1.01
CA ASN A 12 -4.33 14.56 -0.30
C ASN A 12 -3.15 13.61 -0.54
N GLN A 13 -2.40 13.86 -1.62
CA GLN A 13 -1.22 13.08 -2.00
C GLN A 13 -0.21 12.95 -0.84
N PRO A 14 0.13 14.02 -0.08
CA PRO A 14 0.95 13.90 1.13
C PRO A 14 0.41 12.92 2.18
N ALA A 15 -0.92 12.86 2.38
CA ALA A 15 -1.53 11.93 3.33
C ALA A 15 -1.39 10.48 2.87
N VAL A 16 -1.58 10.23 1.56
CA VAL A 16 -1.36 8.89 0.96
C VAL A 16 0.09 8.46 1.14
N ASP A 17 1.04 9.34 0.81
CA ASP A 17 2.47 9.04 0.92
C ASP A 17 2.88 8.78 2.38
N ALA A 18 2.32 9.52 3.35
CA ALA A 18 2.56 9.31 4.77
C ALA A 18 2.06 7.93 5.24
N VAL A 19 0.85 7.53 4.84
CA VAL A 19 0.29 6.22 5.22
C VAL A 19 1.05 5.07 4.56
N LEU A 20 1.47 5.19 3.30
CA LEU A 20 2.26 4.16 2.62
C LEU A 20 3.66 4.00 3.23
N ASN A 21 4.31 5.10 3.64
CA ASN A 21 5.58 5.04 4.36
C ASN A 21 5.42 4.36 5.73
N ARG A 22 4.33 4.66 6.43
CA ARG A 22 3.99 4.00 7.70
C ARG A 22 3.74 2.50 7.48
N LEU A 23 2.95 2.14 6.48
CA LEU A 23 2.67 0.75 6.12
C LEU A 23 3.97 -0.02 5.81
N THR A 24 4.91 0.60 5.10
CA THR A 24 6.22 -0.01 4.79
C THR A 24 7.04 -0.24 6.05
N ARG A 25 7.08 0.73 6.98
CA ARG A 25 7.79 0.55 8.27
C ARG A 25 7.15 -0.53 9.13
N GLU A 26 5.82 -0.54 9.23
CA GLU A 26 5.10 -1.54 10.03
C GLU A 26 5.19 -2.93 9.41
N ALA A 27 5.15 -3.04 8.08
CA ALA A 27 5.32 -4.33 7.38
C ALA A 27 6.70 -4.95 7.62
N ALA A 28 7.72 -4.15 7.93
CA ALA A 28 9.05 -4.64 8.24
C ALA A 28 9.14 -5.31 9.63
N ASP A 29 8.16 -5.07 10.49
CA ASP A 29 8.06 -5.66 11.82
C ASP A 29 6.92 -6.70 11.85
N PRO A 30 7.24 -8.00 11.96
CA PRO A 30 6.23 -9.06 11.97
C PRO A 30 5.36 -9.06 13.23
N GLU A 31 5.72 -8.31 14.28
CA GLU A 31 4.92 -8.19 15.51
C GLU A 31 3.84 -7.09 15.39
N VAL A 32 3.91 -6.25 14.36
CA VAL A 32 2.96 -5.15 14.15
C VAL A 32 1.76 -5.60 13.30
N ASN A 33 0.56 -5.28 13.78
CA ASN A 33 -0.65 -5.53 13.03
C ASN A 33 -0.85 -4.48 11.92
N LEU A 34 -0.89 -4.92 10.67
CA LEU A 34 -1.03 -4.06 9.49
C LEU A 34 -2.47 -3.66 9.16
N MET A 35 -3.47 -4.32 9.76
CA MET A 35 -4.89 -4.04 9.47
C MET A 35 -5.30 -2.58 9.71
N PRO A 36 -4.91 -1.90 10.81
CA PRO A 36 -5.24 -0.49 11.03
C PRO A 36 -4.70 0.40 9.91
N THR A 37 -3.46 0.18 9.48
CA THR A 37 -2.78 1.01 8.48
C THR A 37 -3.29 0.74 7.07
N LEU A 38 -3.74 -0.48 6.77
CA LEU A 38 -4.47 -0.79 5.54
C LEU A 38 -5.82 -0.09 5.47
N ILE A 39 -6.55 0.01 6.60
CA ILE A 39 -7.81 0.77 6.67
C ILE A 39 -7.55 2.26 6.46
N GLU A 40 -6.50 2.83 7.06
CA GLU A 40 -6.07 4.21 6.82
C GLU A 40 -5.69 4.45 5.35
N ALA A 41 -5.02 3.49 4.70
CA ALA A 41 -4.66 3.58 3.28
C ALA A 41 -5.91 3.61 2.38
N ALA A 42 -6.91 2.77 2.69
CA ALA A 42 -8.19 2.79 1.98
C ALA A 42 -8.95 4.12 2.18
N ASN A 43 -8.95 4.66 3.41
CA ASN A 43 -9.61 5.93 3.73
C ASN A 43 -8.93 7.15 3.07
N THR A 44 -7.62 7.09 2.85
CA THR A 44 -6.87 8.14 2.13
C THR A 44 -6.98 8.01 0.60
N TYR A 45 -7.80 7.09 0.10
CA TYR A 45 -7.95 6.78 -1.32
C TYR A 45 -6.63 6.33 -1.97
N ALA A 46 -5.77 5.62 -1.21
CA ALA A 46 -4.65 4.90 -1.78
C ALA A 46 -5.17 3.78 -2.69
N THR A 47 -4.55 3.63 -3.85
CA THR A 47 -4.91 2.59 -4.81
C THR A 47 -4.30 1.26 -4.42
N LEU A 48 -4.92 0.16 -4.87
CA LEU A 48 -4.39 -1.19 -4.65
C LEU A 48 -2.96 -1.35 -5.15
N GLY A 49 -2.62 -0.72 -6.29
CA GLY A 49 -1.26 -0.76 -6.84
C GLY A 49 -0.22 -0.08 -5.95
N GLU A 50 -0.59 1.02 -5.30
CA GLU A 50 0.29 1.74 -4.36
C GLU A 50 0.53 0.91 -3.08
N ILE A 51 -0.53 0.30 -2.53
CA ILE A 51 -0.45 -0.56 -1.34
C ILE A 51 0.41 -1.81 -1.63
N MET A 52 0.14 -2.50 -2.74
CA MET A 52 0.92 -3.69 -3.15
C MET A 52 2.38 -3.34 -3.48
N GLY A 53 2.62 -2.15 -4.04
CA GLY A 53 3.97 -1.63 -4.28
C GLY A 53 4.74 -1.49 -2.98
N ALA A 54 4.16 -0.84 -1.97
CA ALA A 54 4.75 -0.67 -0.64
C ALA A 54 5.04 -2.03 0.03
N MET A 55 4.05 -2.93 0.07
CA MET A 55 4.20 -4.26 0.66
C MET A 55 5.24 -5.12 -0.07
N GLY A 56 5.33 -5.01 -1.40
CA GLY A 56 6.30 -5.74 -2.21
C GLY A 56 7.76 -5.33 -1.94
N THR A 57 8.02 -4.13 -1.41
CA THR A 57 9.38 -3.72 -1.02
C THR A 57 9.88 -4.48 0.21
N VAL A 58 8.98 -4.89 1.10
CA VAL A 58 9.32 -5.54 2.36
C VAL A 58 9.22 -7.06 2.27
N PHE A 59 8.11 -7.57 1.73
CA PHE A 59 7.87 -9.01 1.65
C PHE A 59 8.47 -9.66 0.40
N GLY A 60 8.88 -8.86 -0.59
CA GLY A 60 9.22 -9.36 -1.91
C GLY A 60 7.99 -9.87 -2.67
N ARG A 61 8.23 -10.57 -3.78
CA ARG A 61 7.17 -11.23 -4.57
C ARG A 61 7.38 -12.72 -4.50
N HIS A 62 6.34 -13.45 -4.08
CA HIS A 62 6.36 -14.90 -4.15
C HIS A 62 6.45 -15.33 -5.61
N VAL A 63 7.41 -16.20 -5.92
CA VAL A 63 7.55 -16.84 -7.23
C VAL A 63 7.36 -18.32 -6.99
N GLU A 64 6.31 -18.90 -7.59
CA GLU A 64 6.09 -20.34 -7.52
C GLU A 64 7.29 -21.05 -8.18
N VAL A 65 7.94 -21.93 -7.43
CA VAL A 65 8.99 -22.80 -7.96
C VAL A 65 8.29 -24.03 -8.52
N PRO A 66 8.30 -24.28 -9.85
CA PRO A 66 7.66 -25.45 -10.40
C PRO A 66 8.35 -26.70 -9.83
N THR A 67 7.61 -27.47 -9.05
CA THR A 67 8.07 -28.77 -8.57
C THR A 67 7.74 -29.78 -9.66
N ILE A 68 8.79 -30.39 -10.22
CA ILE A 68 8.74 -31.39 -11.30
C ILE A 68 8.26 -32.73 -10.73
#